data_AF-A0AA35TGS1-F1
#
_entry.id   AF-A0AA35TGS1-F1
#
_cell.length_a   1.000
_cell.length_b   1.000
_cell.length_c   1.000
_cell.angle_alpha   90.00
_cell.angle_beta   90.00
_cell.angle_gamma   90.00
#
_symmetry.space_group_name_H-M   'P 1'
#
loop_
_entity.id
_entity.type
_entity.pdbx_description
1 polymer ?
#
loop_
_entity_poly.entity_id
_entity_poly.type
_entity_poly.pdbx_seq_one_letter_code
_entity_poly.pdbx_strand_id
1 'polypeptide(L)'
;MAYGSFSAQIGYKIKLSAADMLLSTTALIENPEKSTEEAFLQALDALSWSNVTKILAGIETAKLQQAAIKTHVRNFIDTHQVVCTGPFVYAYVEEGTPNMKYFSRPLTLCKLARFLREAWISSNKRARDYPFILSAPVDLEKGTCLVAGVPCQTEETRRSEFRKAFTQAADRTQANASFDCFDNCVFEMQMEDRGKFFDALTALCTVC
;
A
#
# COMPACT_ATOMS: atom_id res chain seq x y z
N MET A 1 -0.57 -12.78 21.35
CA MET A 1 0.54 -11.80 21.41
C MET A 1 0.08 -10.60 22.22
N ALA A 2 0.90 -10.10 23.14
CA ALA A 2 0.65 -8.87 23.89
C ALA A 2 1.79 -7.88 23.59
N TYR A 3 1.45 -6.60 23.40
CA TYR A 3 2.40 -5.52 23.15
C TYR A 3 2.02 -4.32 24.02
N GLY A 4 3.01 -3.53 24.43
CA GLY A 4 2.77 -2.29 25.19
C GLY A 4 2.04 -1.27 24.31
N SER A 5 0.93 -0.71 24.82
CA SER A 5 0.13 0.29 24.10
C SER A 5 -0.62 1.19 25.09
N PHE A 6 -1.23 2.25 24.58
CA PHE A 6 -2.00 3.23 25.35
C PHE A 6 -3.48 3.16 24.98
N SER A 7 -4.35 3.49 25.94
CA SER A 7 -5.77 3.68 25.70
C SER A 7 -6.25 4.97 26.33
N ALA A 8 -7.11 5.70 25.64
CA ALA A 8 -7.78 6.87 26.17
C ALA A 8 -9.26 6.54 26.44
N GLN A 9 -9.79 7.11 27.52
CA GLN A 9 -11.20 7.01 27.86
C GLN A 9 -11.84 8.39 27.78
N ILE A 10 -12.88 8.51 26.96
CA ILE A 10 -13.65 9.74 26.75
C ILE A 10 -15.00 9.58 27.44
N GLY A 11 -15.15 10.28 28.55
CA GLY A 11 -16.34 10.17 29.40
C GLY A 11 -16.55 8.74 29.91
N TYR A 12 -17.81 8.30 29.92
CA TYR A 12 -18.22 7.04 30.56
C TYR A 12 -18.30 5.83 29.63
N LYS A 13 -18.43 6.02 28.31
CA LYS A 13 -18.75 4.93 27.37
C LYS A 13 -17.68 4.62 26.34
N ILE A 14 -16.85 5.61 25.98
CA ILE A 14 -15.97 5.47 24.82
C ILE A 14 -14.55 5.25 25.33
N LYS A 15 -14.02 4.06 25.08
CA LYS A 15 -12.63 3.71 25.33
C LYS A 15 -11.98 3.34 24.01
N LEU A 16 -10.94 4.07 23.63
CA LEU A 16 -10.24 3.90 22.36
C LEU A 16 -8.78 3.55 22.62
N SER A 17 -8.26 2.56 21.92
CA SER A 17 -6.82 2.29 21.92
C SER A 17 -6.09 3.25 20.97
N ALA A 18 -4.78 3.41 21.18
CA ALA A 18 -3.93 4.15 20.24
C ALA A 18 -4.00 3.57 18.82
N ALA A 19 -4.16 2.24 18.70
CA ALA A 19 -4.30 1.56 17.42
C ALA A 19 -5.63 1.91 16.72
N ASP A 20 -6.74 1.98 17.46
CA ASP A 20 -8.04 2.35 16.90
C ASP A 20 -8.03 3.77 16.34
N MET A 21 -7.39 4.70 17.07
CA MET A 21 -7.20 6.08 16.63
C MET A 21 -6.38 6.13 15.33
N LEU A 22 -5.25 5.42 15.27
CA LEU A 22 -4.40 5.35 14.08
C LEU A 22 -5.14 4.78 12.87
N LEU A 23 -5.84 3.66 13.04
CA LEU A 23 -6.57 3.01 11.95
C LEU A 23 -7.70 3.89 11.45
N SER A 24 -8.43 4.54 12.35
CA SER A 24 -9.51 5.48 12.02
C SER A 24 -9.00 6.67 11.23
N THR A 25 -7.97 7.37 11.73
CA THR A 25 -7.41 8.55 11.04
C THR A 25 -6.79 8.20 9.71
N THR A 26 -6.08 7.07 9.61
CA THR A 26 -5.53 6.59 8.35
C THR A 26 -6.64 6.32 7.33
N ALA A 27 -7.75 5.70 7.75
CA ALA A 27 -8.86 5.41 6.87
C ALA A 27 -9.58 6.67 6.37
N LEU A 28 -9.65 7.72 7.21
CA LEU A 28 -10.19 9.02 6.83
C LEU A 28 -9.30 9.73 5.80
N ILE A 29 -7.98 9.72 5.99
CA ILE A 29 -7.00 10.32 5.04
C ILE A 29 -7.04 9.58 3.70
N GLU A 30 -7.08 8.26 3.73
CA GLU A 30 -7.04 7.41 2.53
C GLU A 30 -8.44 7.11 1.97
N ASN A 31 -9.38 8.00 2.21
CA ASN A 31 -10.70 7.88 1.61
C ASN A 31 -10.64 8.29 0.11
N PRO A 32 -10.95 7.38 -0.83
CA PRO A 32 -10.91 7.69 -2.24
C PRO A 32 -12.06 8.58 -2.72
N GLU A 33 -13.11 8.76 -1.91
CA GLU A 33 -14.28 9.58 -2.27
C GLU A 33 -14.03 11.08 -2.09
N LYS A 34 -12.95 11.47 -1.40
CA LYS A 34 -12.65 12.86 -1.04
C LYS A 34 -11.37 13.33 -1.68
N SER A 35 -11.25 14.64 -1.88
CA SER A 35 -9.96 15.23 -2.25
C SER A 35 -8.95 15.00 -1.12
N THR A 36 -7.66 14.96 -1.46
CA THR A 36 -6.59 14.74 -0.46
C THR A 36 -6.61 15.80 0.64
N GLU A 37 -6.90 17.06 0.28
CA GLU A 37 -6.98 18.19 1.22
C GLU A 37 -8.17 18.04 2.18
N GLU A 38 -9.36 17.73 1.66
CA GLU A 38 -10.56 17.51 2.47
C GLU A 38 -10.40 16.32 3.42
N ALA A 39 -9.83 15.21 2.91
CA ALA A 39 -9.56 14.01 3.70
C ALA A 39 -8.57 14.32 4.84
N PHE A 40 -7.54 15.11 4.56
CA PHE A 40 -6.57 15.55 5.56
C PHE A 40 -7.23 16.41 6.65
N LEU A 41 -7.99 17.43 6.26
CA LEU A 41 -8.69 18.30 7.22
C LEU A 41 -9.71 17.51 8.06
N GLN A 42 -10.43 16.56 7.46
CA GLN A 42 -11.37 15.72 8.19
C GLN A 42 -10.65 14.82 9.20
N ALA A 43 -9.51 14.24 8.85
CA ALA A 43 -8.72 13.42 9.74
C ALA A 43 -8.11 14.24 10.88
N LEU A 44 -7.67 15.47 10.60
CA LEU A 44 -7.19 16.42 11.61
C LEU A 44 -8.30 16.79 12.59
N ASP A 45 -9.48 17.12 12.08
CA ASP A 45 -10.65 17.43 12.88
C ASP A 45 -11.09 16.27 13.78
N ALA A 46 -10.92 15.04 13.30
CA ALA A 46 -11.24 13.83 14.04
C ALA A 46 -10.33 13.66 15.27
N LEU A 47 -9.11 14.21 15.29
CA LEU A 47 -8.23 14.12 16.46
C LEU A 47 -8.72 14.96 17.65
N SER A 48 -9.64 15.90 17.45
CA SER A 48 -10.21 16.69 18.54
C SER A 48 -11.19 15.86 19.38
N TRP A 49 -11.06 15.95 20.70
CA TRP A 49 -11.99 15.33 21.67
C TRP A 49 -13.44 15.82 21.52
N SER A 50 -13.66 16.97 20.88
CA SER A 50 -15.01 17.49 20.59
C SER A 50 -15.73 16.70 19.48
N ASN A 51 -14.99 15.98 18.63
CA ASN A 51 -15.49 15.40 17.39
C ASN A 51 -15.44 13.86 17.38
N VAL A 52 -15.80 13.22 18.49
CA VAL A 52 -15.71 11.75 18.64
C VAL A 52 -16.51 10.99 17.58
N THR A 53 -17.61 11.55 17.09
CA THR A 53 -18.41 10.96 16.01
C THR A 53 -17.61 10.78 14.72
N LYS A 54 -16.69 11.70 14.39
CA LYS A 54 -15.82 11.59 13.21
C LYS A 54 -14.84 10.43 13.37
N ILE A 55 -14.27 10.23 14.57
CA ILE A 55 -13.40 9.08 14.86
C ILE A 55 -14.17 7.77 14.70
N LEU A 56 -15.37 7.67 15.29
CA LEU A 56 -16.20 6.47 15.19
C LEU A 56 -16.57 6.15 13.74
N ALA A 57 -16.92 7.16 12.94
CA ALA A 57 -17.14 6.99 11.51
C ALA A 57 -15.88 6.49 10.78
N GLY A 58 -14.70 7.03 11.12
CA GLY A 58 -13.43 6.57 10.58
C GLY A 58 -13.11 5.11 10.96
N ILE A 59 -13.54 4.64 12.14
CA ILE A 59 -13.41 3.22 12.52
C ILE A 59 -14.26 2.33 11.61
N GLU A 60 -15.49 2.73 11.30
CA GLU A 60 -16.33 1.99 10.35
C GLU A 60 -15.71 1.96 8.95
N THR A 61 -15.18 3.09 8.47
CA THR A 61 -14.42 3.13 7.21
C THR A 61 -13.20 2.21 7.24
N ALA A 62 -12.44 2.20 8.34
CA ALA A 62 -11.28 1.34 8.51
C ALA A 62 -11.65 -0.15 8.45
N LYS A 63 -12.79 -0.55 9.04
CA LYS A 63 -13.30 -1.92 8.94
C LYS A 63 -13.62 -2.31 7.49
N LEU A 64 -14.26 -1.42 6.74
CA LEU A 64 -14.58 -1.64 5.32
C LEU A 64 -13.31 -1.79 4.48
N GLN A 65 -12.33 -0.89 4.66
CA GLN A 65 -11.04 -0.97 3.99
C GLN A 65 -10.29 -2.27 4.32
N GLN A 66 -10.25 -2.67 5.60
CA GLN A 66 -9.59 -3.90 6.02
C GLN A 66 -10.28 -5.15 5.47
N ALA A 67 -11.62 -5.16 5.39
CA ALA A 67 -12.38 -6.22 4.76
C ALA A 67 -12.09 -6.30 3.25
N ALA A 68 -12.01 -5.16 2.57
CA ALA A 68 -11.63 -5.10 1.15
C ALA A 68 -10.22 -5.64 0.91
N ILE A 69 -9.23 -5.24 1.73
CA ILE A 69 -7.87 -5.77 1.67
C ILE A 69 -7.87 -7.30 1.82
N LYS A 70 -8.58 -7.83 2.83
CA LYS A 70 -8.64 -9.29 3.06
C LYS A 70 -9.20 -10.04 1.86
N THR A 71 -10.29 -9.54 1.28
CA THR A 71 -10.91 -10.15 0.09
C THR A 71 -9.95 -10.13 -1.10
N HIS A 72 -9.26 -9.02 -1.33
CA HIS A 72 -8.27 -8.90 -2.39
C HIS A 72 -7.09 -9.84 -2.21
N VAL A 73 -6.49 -9.88 -1.01
CA VAL A 73 -5.39 -10.81 -0.70
C VAL A 73 -5.80 -12.24 -1.00
N ARG A 74 -7.01 -12.64 -0.60
CA ARG A 74 -7.52 -13.98 -0.91
C ARG A 74 -7.63 -14.21 -2.42
N ASN A 75 -8.21 -13.27 -3.15
CA ASN A 75 -8.33 -13.38 -4.61
C ASN A 75 -6.97 -13.56 -5.27
N PHE A 76 -5.97 -12.74 -4.93
CA PHE A 76 -4.61 -12.86 -5.49
C PHE A 76 -3.98 -14.25 -5.29
N ILE A 77 -4.22 -14.86 -4.13
CA ILE A 77 -3.70 -16.20 -3.80
C ILE A 77 -4.49 -17.28 -4.53
N ASP A 78 -5.82 -17.20 -4.52
CA ASP A 78 -6.73 -18.19 -5.11
C ASP A 78 -6.60 -18.22 -6.66
N THR A 79 -6.31 -17.08 -7.29
CA THR A 79 -6.13 -16.95 -8.76
C THR A 79 -4.68 -17.12 -9.22
N HIS A 80 -3.73 -17.31 -8.31
CA HIS A 80 -2.30 -17.38 -8.61
C HIS A 80 -1.74 -16.17 -9.38
N GLN A 81 -2.27 -14.97 -9.11
CA GLN A 81 -1.85 -13.71 -9.76
C GLN A 81 -0.49 -13.17 -9.28
N VAL A 82 0.19 -13.87 -8.36
CA VAL A 82 1.52 -13.50 -7.86
C VAL A 82 2.59 -14.13 -8.75
N VAL A 83 3.35 -13.29 -9.46
CA VAL A 83 4.36 -13.71 -10.44
C VAL A 83 5.77 -13.54 -9.88
N CYS A 84 6.61 -14.55 -10.04
CA CYS A 84 8.02 -14.53 -9.61
C CYS A 84 8.93 -14.29 -10.81
N THR A 85 9.68 -13.19 -10.83
CA THR A 85 10.56 -12.83 -11.98
C THR A 85 12.02 -13.21 -11.78
N GLY A 86 12.35 -13.99 -10.75
CA GLY A 86 13.75 -14.25 -10.37
C GLY A 86 14.17 -13.33 -9.21
N PRO A 87 14.55 -12.06 -9.43
CA PRO A 87 15.09 -11.23 -8.36
C PRO A 87 14.03 -10.56 -7.47
N PHE A 88 12.79 -10.46 -7.95
CA PHE A 88 11.66 -9.94 -7.19
C PHE A 88 10.36 -10.62 -7.60
N VAL A 89 9.33 -10.39 -6.80
CA VAL A 89 7.99 -10.93 -7.00
C VAL A 89 7.05 -9.76 -7.21
N TYR A 90 6.13 -9.88 -8.17
CA TYR A 90 5.20 -8.80 -8.46
C TYR A 90 3.77 -9.29 -8.64
N ALA A 91 2.84 -8.37 -8.42
CA ALA A 91 1.43 -8.53 -8.76
C ALA A 91 0.87 -7.16 -9.18
N TYR A 92 -0.27 -7.16 -9.85
CA TYR A 92 -1.00 -5.94 -10.16
C TYR A 92 -2.49 -6.12 -9.93
N VAL A 93 -3.15 -5.07 -9.44
CA VAL A 93 -4.60 -5.03 -9.34
C VAL A 93 -5.18 -4.87 -10.73
N GLU A 94 -6.04 -5.80 -11.14
CA GLU A 94 -6.72 -5.76 -12.42
C GLU A 94 -7.81 -4.68 -12.46
N GLU A 95 -8.00 -4.10 -13.64
CA GLU A 95 -9.06 -3.13 -13.88
C GLU A 95 -10.45 -3.78 -13.67
N GLY A 96 -11.39 -3.00 -13.12
CA GLY A 96 -12.75 -3.50 -12.85
C GLY A 96 -12.88 -4.33 -11.57
N THR A 97 -11.79 -4.60 -10.86
CA THR A 97 -11.85 -5.30 -9.56
C THR A 97 -12.67 -4.47 -8.55
N PRO A 98 -13.60 -5.07 -7.79
CA PRO A 98 -14.40 -4.33 -6.80
C PRO A 98 -13.48 -3.64 -5.79
N ASN A 99 -13.88 -2.45 -5.32
CA ASN A 99 -13.13 -1.68 -4.32
C ASN A 99 -11.72 -1.23 -4.76
N MET A 100 -11.39 -1.31 -6.06
CA MET A 100 -10.09 -0.86 -6.60
C MET A 100 -9.73 0.57 -6.21
N LYS A 101 -10.72 1.47 -6.10
CA LYS A 101 -10.53 2.87 -5.73
C LYS A 101 -9.77 3.06 -4.41
N TYR A 102 -9.91 2.14 -3.46
CA TYR A 102 -9.17 2.21 -2.19
C TYR A 102 -7.66 1.99 -2.39
N PHE A 103 -7.23 1.28 -3.43
CA PHE A 103 -5.83 0.97 -3.72
C PHE A 103 -5.14 2.00 -4.62
N SER A 104 -5.88 3.01 -5.10
CA SER A 104 -5.34 4.20 -5.75
C SER A 104 -4.63 5.14 -4.75
N ARG A 105 -4.62 4.77 -3.46
CA ARG A 105 -4.07 5.53 -2.34
C ARG A 105 -2.81 4.86 -1.77
N PRO A 106 -1.70 5.59 -1.55
CA PRO A 106 -0.41 5.03 -1.14
C PRO A 106 -0.42 4.11 0.08
N LEU A 107 -0.95 4.55 1.22
CA LEU A 107 -0.88 3.75 2.45
C LEU A 107 -1.73 2.50 2.35
N THR A 108 -2.88 2.59 1.68
CA THR A 108 -3.76 1.43 1.47
C THR A 108 -3.14 0.42 0.51
N LEU A 109 -2.49 0.88 -0.57
CA LEU A 109 -1.73 0.01 -1.47
C LEU A 109 -0.57 -0.67 -0.74
N CYS A 110 0.18 0.08 0.07
CA CYS A 110 1.25 -0.49 0.90
C CYS A 110 0.73 -1.52 1.91
N LYS A 111 -0.42 -1.28 2.54
CA LYS A 111 -1.06 -2.26 3.43
C LYS A 111 -1.42 -3.53 2.67
N LEU A 112 -2.06 -3.41 1.50
CA LEU A 112 -2.40 -4.54 0.65
C LEU A 112 -1.15 -5.33 0.27
N ALA A 113 -0.10 -4.66 -0.20
CA ALA A 113 1.16 -5.28 -0.58
C ALA A 113 1.82 -6.05 0.58
N ARG A 114 1.82 -5.46 1.79
CA ARG A 114 2.36 -6.12 2.99
C ARG A 114 1.57 -7.37 3.37
N PHE A 115 0.24 -7.28 3.45
CA PHE A 115 -0.60 -8.43 3.79
C PHE A 115 -0.54 -9.53 2.72
N LEU A 116 -0.52 -9.17 1.44
CA LEU A 116 -0.39 -10.12 0.34
C LEU A 116 0.96 -10.85 0.41
N ARG A 117 2.05 -10.11 0.65
CA ARG A 117 3.38 -10.69 0.84
C ARG A 117 3.41 -11.66 2.02
N GLU A 118 2.84 -11.30 3.17
CA GLU A 118 2.77 -12.17 4.35
C GLU A 118 1.95 -13.44 4.10
N ALA A 119 0.80 -13.31 3.43
CA ALA A 119 -0.01 -14.45 3.03
C ALA A 119 0.75 -15.38 2.07
N TRP A 120 1.45 -14.81 1.08
CA TRP A 120 2.25 -15.57 0.14
C TRP A 120 3.45 -16.28 0.80
N ILE A 121 4.12 -15.61 1.76
CA ILE A 121 5.19 -16.21 2.59
C ILE A 121 4.68 -17.41 3.40
N SER A 122 3.45 -17.33 3.90
CA SER A 122 2.86 -18.43 4.65
C SER A 122 2.66 -19.67 3.78
N SER A 123 2.36 -19.48 2.49
CA SER A 123 2.19 -20.54 1.50
C SER A 123 3.50 -21.02 0.89
N ASN A 124 4.53 -20.17 0.80
CA ASN A 124 5.82 -20.50 0.19
C ASN A 124 6.98 -19.95 1.04
N LYS A 125 7.69 -20.81 1.77
CA LYS A 125 8.78 -20.38 2.67
C LYS A 125 9.93 -19.65 1.97
N ARG A 126 10.19 -19.95 0.68
CA ARG A 126 11.25 -19.28 -0.12
C ARG A 126 10.89 -17.84 -0.48
N ALA A 127 9.62 -17.45 -0.35
CA ALA A 127 9.15 -16.09 -0.58
C ALA A 127 9.78 -15.03 0.33
N ARG A 128 10.33 -15.43 1.48
CA ARG A 128 10.86 -14.51 2.50
C ARG A 128 12.03 -13.69 1.99
N ASP A 129 12.78 -14.27 1.08
CA ASP A 129 14.02 -13.72 0.54
C ASP A 129 13.78 -12.79 -0.64
N TYR A 130 12.55 -12.74 -1.17
CA TYR A 130 12.22 -11.93 -2.33
C TYR A 130 11.48 -10.64 -1.95
N PRO A 131 11.87 -9.50 -2.57
CA PRO A 131 11.13 -8.28 -2.46
C PRO A 131 9.82 -8.41 -3.25
N PHE A 132 8.78 -7.73 -2.77
CA PHE A 132 7.46 -7.78 -3.38
C PHE A 132 7.08 -6.41 -3.95
N ILE A 133 6.55 -6.37 -5.17
CA ILE A 133 6.10 -5.15 -5.83
C ILE A 133 4.63 -5.30 -6.20
N LEU A 134 3.81 -4.33 -5.81
CA LEU A 134 2.40 -4.28 -6.15
C LEU A 134 2.10 -3.02 -6.95
N SER A 135 1.40 -3.17 -8.07
CA SER A 135 0.87 -2.04 -8.84
C SER A 135 -0.65 -1.99 -8.76
N ALA A 136 -1.22 -0.78 -8.68
CA ALA A 136 -2.66 -0.57 -8.77
C ALA A 136 -2.98 0.65 -9.64
N PRO A 137 -4.07 0.61 -10.43
CA PRO A 137 -4.56 1.79 -11.16
C PRO A 137 -4.89 2.97 -10.25
N VAL A 138 -4.47 4.17 -10.66
CA VAL A 138 -4.85 5.44 -10.02
C VAL A 138 -5.90 6.14 -10.86
N ASP A 139 -5.57 6.40 -12.13
CA ASP A 139 -6.43 7.10 -13.07
C ASP A 139 -6.40 6.34 -14.40
N LEU A 140 -7.53 5.71 -14.74
CA LEU A 140 -7.69 4.92 -15.96
C LEU A 140 -7.72 5.80 -17.21
N GLU A 141 -8.22 7.04 -17.11
CA GLU A 141 -8.30 7.95 -18.25
C GLU A 141 -6.91 8.46 -18.62
N LYS A 142 -6.08 8.75 -17.60
CA LYS A 142 -4.68 9.16 -17.80
C LYS A 142 -3.71 8.01 -17.98
N GLY A 143 -4.18 6.76 -17.78
CA GLY A 143 -3.35 5.56 -17.88
C GLY A 143 -2.29 5.44 -16.79
N THR A 144 -2.51 6.00 -15.59
CA THR A 144 -1.51 6.04 -14.52
C THR A 144 -1.74 4.98 -13.46
N CYS A 145 -0.65 4.41 -12.94
CA CYS A 145 -0.68 3.45 -11.84
C CYS A 145 0.27 3.85 -10.72
N LEU A 146 -0.11 3.46 -9.50
CA LEU A 146 0.72 3.57 -8.31
C LEU A 146 1.44 2.24 -8.12
N VAL A 147 2.72 2.30 -7.77
CA VAL A 147 3.55 1.13 -7.50
C VAL A 147 4.12 1.22 -6.10
N ALA A 148 3.93 0.16 -5.32
CA ALA A 148 4.43 0.01 -3.97
C ALA A 148 5.38 -1.20 -3.88
N GLY A 149 6.61 -0.95 -3.44
CA GLY A 149 7.61 -1.94 -3.09
C GLY A 149 7.58 -2.30 -1.60
N VAL A 150 7.67 -3.58 -1.28
CA VAL A 150 7.82 -4.11 0.07
C VAL A 150 9.16 -4.86 0.16
N PRO A 151 10.09 -4.42 1.02
CA PRO A 151 11.40 -5.05 1.16
C PRO A 151 11.32 -6.46 1.75
N CYS A 152 12.41 -7.21 1.56
CA CYS A 152 12.62 -8.49 2.23
C CYS A 152 12.70 -8.32 3.75
N GLN A 153 12.36 -9.38 4.49
CA GLN A 153 12.20 -9.29 5.96
C GLN A 153 13.53 -9.17 6.71
N THR A 154 14.63 -9.55 6.09
CA THR A 154 15.97 -9.61 6.67
C THR A 154 16.68 -8.25 6.74
N GLU A 155 16.14 -7.20 6.10
CA GLU A 155 16.93 -6.03 5.72
C GLU A 155 16.10 -4.73 5.75
N GLU A 156 15.67 -4.28 6.93
CA GLU A 156 15.01 -2.97 7.08
C GLU A 156 15.88 -1.80 6.60
N THR A 157 17.20 -1.98 6.62
CA THR A 157 18.23 -1.06 6.09
C THR A 157 18.13 -0.80 4.57
N ARG A 158 17.52 -1.70 3.80
CA ARG A 158 17.46 -1.64 2.33
C ARG A 158 16.28 -0.85 1.76
N ARG A 159 15.46 -0.18 2.58
CA ARG A 159 14.43 0.76 2.06
C ARG A 159 15.02 1.83 1.14
N SER A 160 16.27 2.25 1.42
CA SER A 160 16.99 3.22 0.60
C SER A 160 17.43 2.67 -0.77
N GLU A 161 17.52 1.35 -0.93
CA GLU A 161 17.96 0.70 -2.16
C GLU A 161 16.83 0.58 -3.18
N PHE A 162 15.58 0.41 -2.72
CA PHE A 162 14.40 0.39 -3.59
C PHE A 162 14.28 1.67 -4.41
N ARG A 163 14.39 2.83 -3.76
CA ARG A 163 14.30 4.11 -4.46
C ARG A 163 15.37 4.23 -5.53
N LYS A 164 16.63 3.88 -5.21
CA LYS A 164 17.73 3.92 -6.16
C LYS A 164 17.49 2.98 -7.35
N ALA A 165 17.06 1.75 -7.08
CA ALA A 165 16.76 0.78 -8.13
C ALA A 165 15.60 1.24 -9.02
N PHE A 166 14.53 1.79 -8.43
CA PHE A 166 13.38 2.30 -9.18
C PHE A 166 13.73 3.54 -10.01
N THR A 167 14.45 4.51 -9.44
CA THR A 167 14.90 5.69 -10.18
C THR A 167 15.83 5.28 -11.33
N GLN A 168 16.79 4.37 -11.08
CA GLN A 168 17.68 3.88 -12.14
C GLN A 168 16.95 3.10 -13.23
N ALA A 169 15.93 2.30 -12.87
CA ALA A 169 15.10 1.59 -13.85
C ALA A 169 14.27 2.58 -14.70
N ALA A 170 13.70 3.61 -14.08
CA ALA A 170 12.96 4.67 -14.77
C ALA A 170 13.88 5.45 -15.73
N ASP A 171 15.08 5.85 -15.28
CA ASP A 171 16.06 6.57 -16.10
C ASP A 171 16.51 5.75 -17.31
N ARG A 172 16.78 4.45 -17.14
CA ARG A 172 17.20 3.55 -18.23
C ARG A 172 16.12 3.36 -19.29
N THR A 173 14.86 3.36 -18.88
CA THR A 173 13.71 3.09 -19.75
C THR A 173 13.04 4.36 -20.26
N GLN A 174 13.50 5.53 -19.79
CA GLN A 174 12.82 6.81 -19.96
C GLN A 174 11.32 6.66 -19.64
N ALA A 175 11.02 5.93 -18.55
CA ALA A 175 9.65 5.75 -18.09
C ALA A 175 9.13 7.05 -17.50
N ASN A 176 7.89 7.40 -17.82
CA ASN A 176 7.20 8.52 -17.20
C ASN A 176 6.77 8.09 -15.78
N ALA A 177 7.65 8.33 -14.82
CA ALA A 177 7.48 7.99 -13.41
C ALA A 177 7.69 9.23 -12.52
N SER A 178 6.78 9.44 -11.58
CA SER A 178 6.87 10.46 -10.53
C SER A 178 7.22 9.82 -9.19
N PHE A 179 8.25 10.36 -8.54
CA PHE A 179 8.73 9.96 -7.21
C PHE A 179 8.42 11.02 -6.15
N ASP A 180 7.23 11.62 -6.21
CA ASP A 180 6.78 12.69 -5.31
C ASP A 180 6.30 12.19 -3.94
N CYS A 181 6.14 10.87 -3.77
CA CYS A 181 5.80 10.27 -2.48
C CYS A 181 6.99 10.40 -1.49
N PHE A 182 6.69 10.77 -0.24
CA PHE A 182 7.69 10.76 0.84
C PHE A 182 8.22 9.35 1.14
N ASP A 183 7.39 8.33 0.93
CA ASP A 183 7.81 6.93 1.08
C ASP A 183 8.68 6.51 -0.12
N ASN A 184 9.94 6.20 0.17
CA ASN A 184 10.95 5.79 -0.81
C ASN A 184 10.60 4.56 -1.66
N CYS A 185 9.58 3.79 -1.25
CA CYS A 185 9.16 2.58 -1.94
C CYS A 185 7.85 2.74 -2.73
N VAL A 186 7.31 3.96 -2.82
CA VAL A 186 6.06 4.24 -3.55
C VAL A 186 6.32 5.29 -4.61
N PHE A 187 5.80 5.06 -5.82
CA PHE A 187 5.91 6.00 -6.93
C PHE A 187 4.76 5.80 -7.91
N GLU A 188 4.45 6.82 -8.70
CA GLU A 188 3.47 6.75 -9.79
C GLU A 188 4.18 6.56 -11.12
N MET A 189 3.59 5.80 -12.05
CA MET A 189 4.08 5.71 -13.42
C MET A 189 2.96 5.53 -14.43
N GLN A 190 3.28 5.75 -15.70
CA GLN A 190 2.40 5.38 -16.81
C GLN A 190 2.31 3.86 -16.98
N MET A 191 1.09 3.35 -17.17
CA MET A 191 0.82 1.91 -17.30
C MET A 191 1.46 1.31 -18.55
N GLU A 192 1.58 2.08 -19.63
CA GLU A 192 2.28 1.69 -20.87
C GLU A 192 3.77 1.40 -20.63
N ASP A 193 4.38 2.10 -19.67
CA ASP A 193 5.80 1.97 -19.35
C ASP A 193 6.10 0.82 -18.38
N ARG A 194 5.06 0.22 -17.79
CA ARG A 194 5.17 -0.80 -16.76
C ARG A 194 5.98 -2.02 -17.20
N GLY A 195 5.76 -2.50 -18.43
CA GLY A 195 6.45 -3.69 -18.96
C GLY A 195 7.97 -3.46 -19.06
N LYS A 196 8.37 -2.42 -19.82
CA LYS A 196 9.79 -2.07 -19.99
C LYS A 196 10.46 -1.74 -18.66
N PHE A 197 9.75 -1.11 -17.72
CA PHE A 197 10.25 -0.80 -16.38
C PHE A 197 10.60 -2.07 -15.60
N PHE A 198 9.69 -3.06 -15.56
CA PHE A 198 9.94 -4.32 -14.85
C PHE A 198 11.06 -5.15 -15.49
N ASP A 199 11.21 -5.11 -16.80
CA ASP A 199 12.32 -5.75 -17.50
C ASP A 199 13.66 -5.10 -17.12
N ALA A 200 13.73 -3.77 -17.12
CA ALA A 200 14.93 -3.04 -16.71
C ALA A 200 15.27 -3.24 -15.22
N LEU A 201 14.25 -3.28 -14.36
CA LEU A 201 14.42 -3.57 -12.94
C LEU A 201 14.96 -4.99 -12.72
N THR A 202 14.49 -5.97 -13.50
CA THR A 202 14.99 -7.35 -13.44
C THR A 202 16.47 -7.40 -13.82
N ALA A 203 16.85 -6.71 -14.90
CA ALA A 203 18.24 -6.59 -15.32
C ALA A 203 19.14 -5.91 -14.28
N LEU A 204 18.63 -4.93 -13.53
CA LEU A 204 19.36 -4.27 -12.45
C LEU A 204 19.60 -5.18 -11.24
N CYS A 205 18.58 -5.91 -10.83
CA CYS A 205 18.66 -6.76 -9.64
C CYS A 205 19.42 -8.08 -9.87
N THR A 206 19.63 -8.49 -11.13
CA THR A 206 20.41 -9.71 -11.45
C THR A 206 21.93 -9.45 -11.47
N VAL A 207 22.34 -8.18 -11.50
CA VAL A 207 23.75 -7.76 -11.65
C VAL A 207 24.41 -7.42 -10.29
N CYS A 208 23.71 -7.62 -9.17
CA CYS A 208 24.24 -7.49 -7.81
C CYS A 208 24.25 -8.84 -7.09
#